data_AF-A0A4Q8BGL8-F1
#
_entry.id   AF-A0A4Q8BGL8-F1
#
_cell.length_a   1.000
_cell.length_b   1.000
_cell.length_c   1.000
_cell.angle_alpha   90.00
_cell.angle_beta   90.00
_cell.angle_gamma   90.00
#
_symmetry.space_group_name_H-M   'P 1'
#
loop_
_entity.id
_entity.type
_entity.pdbx_description
1 polymer ?
#
loop_
_entity_poly.entity_id
_entity_poly.type
_entity_poly.pdbx_seq_one_letter_code
_entity_poly.pdbx_strand_id
1 'polypeptide(L)'
;MSDQGSASTVALTTRLRLHRREWRHAGRTYQVISLRPTDPVRYAVRVERHYTVVSSDLAGARLLGRLLWGLAYQRRPDTLLVLEPGRLVPDVEEGRPSPPVVFSVAARTVLTPVVARRLRAAHLWRSRPTGTVTWNTVGFPAALADLQRWYADRRAGVPLPDGYVPTWPTPHLHADASVVTLSAAPGLLRQWATTVGRAGGWWYGDESCTEPDWGVGFDVHAVRHFHRRVSAARRARAEVLAAPGLPTEPDLVAERVRAHIEVVAARRPGPWDFAPPPRPD
;
A
#
# COMPACT_ATOMS: atom_id res chain seq x y z
N MET A 1 7.71 -11.79 -25.56
CA MET A 1 7.00 -11.45 -24.31
C MET A 1 7.62 -12.14 -23.09
N SER A 2 8.96 -12.24 -23.00
CA SER A 2 9.62 -13.22 -22.10
C SER A 2 10.69 -12.64 -21.17
N ASP A 3 10.82 -11.31 -21.06
CA ASP A 3 11.93 -10.69 -20.31
C ASP A 3 11.50 -10.10 -18.93
N GLN A 4 10.20 -9.98 -18.66
CA GLN A 4 9.69 -9.44 -17.39
C GLN A 4 9.78 -10.42 -16.21
N GLY A 5 9.89 -11.73 -16.46
CA GLY A 5 9.96 -12.76 -15.42
C GLY A 5 11.30 -12.79 -14.68
N SER A 6 12.42 -12.53 -15.38
CA SER A 6 13.77 -12.62 -14.79
C SER A 6 14.09 -11.41 -13.90
N ALA A 7 13.77 -10.20 -14.36
CA ALA A 7 13.95 -8.96 -13.60
C ALA A 7 13.09 -8.93 -12.32
N SER A 8 11.85 -9.45 -12.39
CA SER A 8 10.98 -9.56 -11.22
C SER A 8 11.54 -10.55 -10.18
N THR A 9 12.22 -11.61 -10.62
CA THR A 9 12.78 -12.63 -9.72
C THR A 9 14.03 -12.12 -9.00
N VAL A 10 14.94 -11.44 -9.72
CA VAL A 10 16.14 -10.80 -9.12
C VAL A 10 15.75 -9.68 -8.13
N ALA A 11 14.73 -8.90 -8.46
CA ALA A 11 14.22 -7.86 -7.56
C ALA A 11 13.61 -8.41 -6.26
N LEU A 12 13.08 -9.65 -6.27
CA LEU A 12 12.50 -10.29 -5.10
C LEU A 12 13.54 -10.98 -4.18
N THR A 13 14.72 -11.32 -4.72
CA THR A 13 15.82 -11.98 -3.97
C THR A 13 16.88 -11.00 -3.46
N THR A 14 17.03 -9.81 -4.07
CA THR A 14 18.06 -8.81 -3.72
C THR A 14 17.79 -8.14 -2.38
N ARG A 15 18.69 -8.21 -1.39
CA ARG A 15 18.50 -7.60 -0.04
C ARG A 15 17.91 -6.18 -0.08
N LEU A 16 16.90 -5.92 0.76
CA LEU A 16 16.26 -4.60 0.86
C LEU A 16 17.07 -3.66 1.73
N ARG A 17 17.59 -2.57 1.16
CA ARG A 17 18.26 -1.51 1.93
C ARG A 17 17.27 -0.40 2.26
N LEU A 18 17.06 -0.15 3.54
CA LEU A 18 16.06 0.79 4.05
C LEU A 18 16.73 1.84 4.93
N HIS A 19 16.09 3.00 5.07
CA HIS A 19 16.53 4.01 6.03
C HIS A 19 16.04 3.66 7.43
N ARG A 20 16.89 3.92 8.41
CA ARG A 20 16.60 3.80 9.83
C ARG A 20 16.73 5.15 10.49
N ARG A 21 15.72 5.52 11.28
CA ARG A 21 15.73 6.65 12.20
C ARG A 21 15.41 6.18 13.60
N GLU A 22 15.94 6.91 14.56
CA GLU A 22 15.46 6.86 15.93
C GLU A 22 14.54 8.05 16.16
N TRP A 23 13.35 7.77 16.68
CA TRP A 23 12.36 8.79 16.95
C TRP A 23 11.87 8.66 18.39
N ARG A 24 12.11 9.69 19.20
CA ARG A 24 11.72 9.72 20.60
C ARG A 24 10.40 10.46 20.75
N HIS A 25 9.42 9.81 21.37
CA HIS A 25 8.13 10.43 21.65
C HIS A 25 7.42 9.72 22.81
N ALA A 26 6.69 10.48 23.64
CA ALA A 26 5.93 9.94 24.78
C ALA A 26 6.76 9.01 25.69
N GLY A 27 8.02 9.38 25.96
CA GLY A 27 8.95 8.60 26.80
C GLY A 27 9.50 7.32 26.14
N ARG A 28 9.13 7.00 24.89
CA ARG A 28 9.59 5.82 24.15
C ARG A 28 10.55 6.20 23.02
N THR A 29 11.43 5.27 22.68
CA THR A 29 12.31 5.40 21.51
C THR A 29 11.88 4.39 20.45
N TYR A 30 11.33 4.90 19.35
CA TYR A 30 10.92 4.09 18.21
C TYR A 30 12.05 3.95 17.19
N GLN A 31 12.18 2.76 16.63
CA GLN A 31 12.98 2.53 15.44
C GLN A 31 12.09 2.69 14.21
N VAL A 32 12.24 3.81 13.50
CA VAL A 32 11.46 4.10 12.29
C VAL A 32 12.24 3.63 11.07
N ILE A 33 11.64 2.71 10.33
CA ILE A 33 12.15 2.16 9.07
C ILE A 33 11.33 2.73 7.92
N SER A 34 11.99 3.30 6.92
CA SER A 34 11.34 3.83 5.72
C SER A 34 12.12 3.52 4.45
N LEU A 35 11.47 3.69 3.30
CA LEU A 35 12.14 3.59 2.01
C LEU A 35 13.22 4.66 1.87
N ARG A 36 14.31 4.35 1.15
CA ARG A 36 15.37 5.31 0.84
C ARG A 36 14.84 6.36 -0.14
N PRO A 37 15.22 7.64 -0.07
CA PRO A 37 14.83 8.73 -0.98
C PRO A 37 15.03 8.42 -2.49
N THR A 38 16.03 7.59 -2.81
CA THR A 38 16.31 7.15 -4.19
C THR A 38 15.30 6.15 -4.73
N ASP A 39 14.46 5.57 -3.87
CA ASP A 39 13.41 4.65 -4.30
C ASP A 39 12.31 5.41 -5.08
N PRO A 40 12.00 5.01 -6.32
CA PRO A 40 11.01 5.70 -7.15
C PRO A 40 9.57 5.36 -6.75
N VAL A 41 9.33 4.33 -5.94
CA VAL A 41 7.98 3.88 -5.60
C VAL A 41 7.19 4.97 -4.87
N ARG A 42 5.90 5.06 -5.21
CA ARG A 42 4.93 5.99 -4.61
C ARG A 42 3.68 5.23 -4.23
N TYR A 43 3.02 5.68 -3.17
CA TYR A 43 1.78 5.11 -2.68
C TYR A 43 0.71 6.18 -2.59
N ALA A 44 -0.53 5.80 -2.84
CA ALA A 44 -1.70 6.60 -2.55
C ALA A 44 -2.55 5.87 -1.51
N VAL A 45 -3.28 6.60 -0.67
CA VAL A 45 -4.03 6.04 0.44
C VAL A 45 -5.39 6.69 0.47
N ARG A 46 -6.43 5.85 0.37
CA ARG A 46 -7.82 6.26 0.52
C ARG A 46 -8.37 5.66 1.80
N VAL A 47 -8.93 6.51 2.65
CA VAL A 47 -9.57 6.10 3.91
C VAL A 47 -11.06 6.35 3.78
N GLU A 48 -11.84 5.29 3.85
CA GLU A 48 -13.30 5.30 3.83
C GLU A 48 -13.84 4.78 5.17
N ARG A 49 -15.15 4.91 5.37
CA ARG A 49 -15.80 4.52 6.63
C ARG A 49 -15.56 3.06 7.02
N HIS A 50 -15.47 2.16 6.05
CA HIS A 50 -15.41 0.71 6.27
C HIS A 50 -14.16 0.04 5.72
N TYR A 51 -13.33 0.77 4.97
CA TYR A 51 -12.13 0.21 4.37
C TYR A 51 -11.06 1.27 4.14
N THR A 52 -9.81 0.85 4.10
CA THR A 52 -8.65 1.64 3.76
C THR A 52 -7.90 0.95 2.64
N VAL A 53 -7.70 1.66 1.54
CA VAL A 53 -6.99 1.15 0.37
C VAL A 53 -5.64 1.85 0.26
N VAL A 54 -4.57 1.06 0.17
CA VAL A 54 -3.24 1.53 -0.23
C VAL A 54 -2.99 1.13 -1.68
N SER A 55 -2.87 2.12 -2.56
CA SER A 55 -2.66 1.91 -3.99
C SER A 55 -1.22 2.24 -4.40
N SER A 56 -0.70 1.50 -5.38
CA SER A 56 0.58 1.80 -6.04
C SER A 56 0.57 1.25 -7.46
N ASP A 57 1.68 1.38 -8.18
CA ASP A 57 1.90 0.55 -9.37
C ASP A 57 2.20 -0.90 -8.96
N LEU A 58 2.32 -1.79 -9.95
CA LEU A 58 2.58 -3.21 -9.70
C LEU A 58 3.88 -3.44 -8.90
N ALA A 59 4.93 -2.69 -9.22
CA ALA A 59 6.22 -2.83 -8.54
C ALA A 59 6.13 -2.40 -7.07
N GLY A 60 5.45 -1.29 -6.79
CA GLY A 60 5.25 -0.75 -5.46
C GLY A 60 4.35 -1.60 -4.59
N ALA A 61 3.28 -2.19 -5.15
CA ALA A 61 2.44 -3.16 -4.43
C ALA A 61 3.27 -4.39 -4.02
N ARG A 62 4.05 -4.96 -4.94
CA ARG A 62 4.94 -6.10 -4.63
C ARG A 62 6.03 -5.75 -3.62
N LEU A 63 6.60 -4.55 -3.72
CA LEU A 63 7.55 -4.03 -2.73
C LEU A 63 6.90 -3.93 -1.34
N LEU A 64 5.65 -3.47 -1.25
CA LEU A 64 4.93 -3.41 0.03
C LEU A 64 4.78 -4.79 0.65
N GLY A 65 4.37 -5.80 -0.14
CA GLY A 65 4.33 -7.19 0.33
C GLY A 65 5.69 -7.65 0.88
N ARG A 66 6.77 -7.31 0.18
CA ARG A 66 8.14 -7.63 0.61
C ARG A 66 8.58 -6.89 1.89
N LEU A 67 8.15 -5.64 2.08
CA LEU A 67 8.39 -4.88 3.31
C LEU A 67 7.63 -5.49 4.48
N LEU A 68 6.37 -5.89 4.30
CA LEU A 68 5.58 -6.57 5.33
C LEU A 68 6.23 -7.90 5.73
N TRP A 69 6.80 -8.63 4.76
CA TRP A 69 7.59 -9.83 5.05
C TRP A 69 8.78 -9.51 5.95
N GLY A 70 9.60 -8.51 5.59
CA GLY A 70 10.75 -8.09 6.39
C GLY A 70 10.38 -7.60 7.80
N LEU A 71 9.24 -6.90 7.92
CA LEU A 71 8.70 -6.44 9.21
C LEU A 71 8.29 -7.62 10.10
N ALA A 72 7.67 -8.66 9.54
CA ALA A 72 7.19 -9.82 10.28
C ALA A 72 8.30 -10.56 11.05
N TYR A 73 9.56 -10.45 10.60
CA TYR A 73 10.72 -11.04 11.29
C TYR A 73 11.43 -10.09 12.24
N GLN A 74 11.00 -8.84 12.37
CA GLN A 74 11.59 -7.90 13.32
C GLN A 74 11.31 -8.32 14.76
N ARG A 75 12.38 -8.64 15.49
CA ARG A 75 12.33 -8.99 16.92
C ARG A 75 12.52 -7.78 17.83
N ARG A 76 13.06 -6.68 17.30
CA ARG A 76 13.25 -5.47 18.08
C ARG A 76 11.89 -4.85 18.41
N PRO A 77 11.62 -4.54 19.69
CA PRO A 77 10.41 -3.81 20.06
C PRO A 77 10.43 -2.39 19.52
N ASP A 78 9.26 -1.77 19.45
CA ASP A 78 9.08 -0.38 19.00
C ASP A 78 9.63 -0.09 17.59
N THR A 79 9.69 -1.12 16.74
CA THR A 79 9.99 -0.97 15.32
C THR A 79 8.71 -0.60 14.56
N LEU A 80 8.81 0.47 13.76
CA LEU A 80 7.77 1.01 12.90
C LEU A 80 8.25 0.98 11.46
N LEU A 81 7.50 0.37 10.55
CA LEU A 81 7.67 0.56 9.12
C LEU A 81 6.75 1.69 8.67
N VAL A 82 7.27 2.73 8.04
CA VAL A 82 6.49 3.92 7.68
C VAL A 82 6.57 4.19 6.19
N LEU A 83 5.41 4.27 5.55
CA LEU A 83 5.24 4.92 4.25
C LEU A 83 5.15 6.42 4.53
N GLU A 84 6.31 7.07 4.50
CA GLU A 84 6.48 8.47 4.91
C GLU A 84 5.80 9.46 3.94
N PRO A 85 5.44 10.68 4.38
CA PRO A 85 4.74 11.66 3.54
C PRO A 85 5.41 11.94 2.19
N GLY A 86 6.75 11.90 2.11
CA GLY A 86 7.48 12.10 0.83
C GLY A 86 7.31 10.96 -0.18
N ARG A 87 6.70 9.83 0.23
CA ARG A 87 6.33 8.69 -0.62
C ARG A 87 4.87 8.66 -0.98
N LEU A 88 4.10 9.56 -0.40
CA LEU A 88 2.67 9.62 -0.60
C LEU A 88 2.31 10.63 -1.66
N VAL A 89 1.42 10.20 -2.54
CA VAL A 89 0.81 11.03 -3.58
C VAL A 89 -0.69 11.11 -3.33
N PRO A 90 -1.41 12.05 -3.95
CA PRO A 90 -2.86 12.08 -3.84
C PRO A 90 -3.51 10.77 -4.26
N ASP A 91 -4.66 10.44 -3.66
CA ASP A 91 -5.44 9.25 -4.03
C ASP A 91 -5.92 9.32 -5.49
N VAL A 92 -6.10 8.15 -6.09
CA VAL A 92 -6.37 8.00 -7.54
C VAL A 92 -7.82 8.30 -7.91
N GLU A 93 -8.74 8.37 -6.94
CA GLU A 93 -10.18 8.51 -7.15
C GLU A 93 -10.65 9.94 -6.90
N GLU A 94 -10.04 10.67 -5.98
CA GLU A 94 -10.50 12.00 -5.56
C GLU A 94 -9.39 13.05 -5.46
N GLY A 95 -8.13 12.65 -5.68
CA GLY A 95 -6.98 13.52 -5.58
C GLY A 95 -6.79 14.13 -4.19
N ARG A 96 -7.37 13.55 -3.13
CA ARG A 96 -7.17 13.98 -1.74
C ARG A 96 -5.74 13.64 -1.31
N PRO A 97 -5.14 14.45 -0.42
CA PRO A 97 -3.84 14.12 0.17
C PRO A 97 -3.91 12.79 0.95
N SER A 98 -2.97 11.89 0.67
CA SER A 98 -2.86 10.62 1.37
C SER A 98 -2.23 10.77 2.76
N PRO A 99 -2.81 10.18 3.83
CA PRO A 99 -2.19 10.13 5.15
C PRO A 99 -1.01 9.14 5.20
N PRO A 100 0.04 9.38 6.03
CA PRO A 100 1.11 8.41 6.26
C PRO A 100 0.56 7.08 6.77
N VAL A 101 1.19 5.98 6.32
CA VAL A 101 0.83 4.62 6.74
C VAL A 101 1.95 4.07 7.60
N VAL A 102 1.58 3.50 8.75
CA VAL A 102 2.50 2.95 9.73
C VAL A 102 2.14 1.49 9.98
N PHE A 103 3.09 0.60 9.77
CA PHE A 103 2.96 -0.83 10.08
C PHE A 103 3.82 -1.17 11.30
N SER A 104 3.31 -2.04 12.17
CA SER A 104 4.03 -2.52 13.36
C SER A 104 3.72 -3.98 13.64
N VAL A 105 4.59 -4.62 14.43
CA VAL A 105 4.37 -5.98 14.93
C VAL A 105 3.59 -5.89 16.25
N ALA A 106 2.41 -6.49 16.29
CA ALA A 106 1.57 -6.54 17.49
C ALA A 106 2.31 -7.21 18.67
N ALA A 107 1.95 -6.84 19.89
CA ALA A 107 2.59 -7.23 21.15
C ALA A 107 4.06 -6.78 21.35
N ARG A 108 4.75 -6.26 20.31
CA ARG A 108 6.13 -5.75 20.41
C ARG A 108 6.24 -4.24 20.33
N THR A 109 5.21 -3.59 19.83
CA THR A 109 5.19 -2.14 19.64
C THR A 109 3.87 -1.59 20.18
N VAL A 110 3.95 -0.62 21.09
CA VAL A 110 2.78 0.14 21.53
C VAL A 110 2.80 1.47 20.81
N LEU A 111 1.86 1.65 19.88
CA LEU A 111 1.69 2.87 19.11
C LEU A 111 0.23 3.29 19.18
N THR A 112 -0.05 4.37 19.92
CA THR A 112 -1.40 4.94 19.92
C THR A 112 -1.60 5.81 18.68
N PRO A 113 -2.84 5.99 18.21
CA PRO A 113 -3.13 6.91 17.10
C PRO A 113 -2.60 8.32 17.35
N VAL A 114 -2.71 8.82 18.58
CA VAL A 114 -2.20 10.15 18.98
C VAL A 114 -0.70 10.27 18.73
N VAL A 115 0.08 9.26 19.13
CA VAL A 115 1.53 9.23 18.88
C VAL A 115 1.80 9.09 17.38
N ALA A 116 1.12 8.17 16.69
CA ALA A 116 1.31 7.95 15.26
C ALA A 116 1.09 9.21 14.42
N ARG A 117 0.11 10.05 14.77
CA ARG A 117 -0.15 11.33 14.09
C ARG A 117 1.06 12.25 14.04
N ARG A 118 1.98 12.15 15.00
CA ARG A 118 3.21 12.95 15.06
C ARG A 118 4.24 12.53 14.01
N LEU A 119 4.13 11.33 13.44
CA LEU A 119 4.95 10.90 12.30
C LEU A 119 4.67 11.69 11.02
N ARG A 120 3.64 12.54 10.97
CA ARG A 120 3.47 13.52 9.87
C ARG A 120 4.50 14.64 9.88
N ALA A 121 5.15 14.89 11.01
CA ALA A 121 5.94 16.10 11.17
C ALA A 121 7.13 16.12 10.21
N ALA A 122 7.18 17.12 9.32
CA ALA A 122 8.17 17.20 8.24
C ALA A 122 9.63 17.22 8.74
N HIS A 123 9.89 17.67 9.96
CA HIS A 123 11.25 17.70 10.52
C HIS A 123 11.84 16.28 10.71
N LEU A 124 10.99 15.26 10.97
CA LEU A 124 11.44 13.88 11.11
C LEU A 124 12.00 13.31 9.80
N TRP A 125 11.39 13.70 8.69
CA TRP A 125 11.73 13.19 7.36
C TRP A 125 12.85 13.99 6.70
N ARG A 126 12.97 15.28 7.04
CA ARG A 126 14.05 16.15 6.58
C ARG A 126 15.37 15.93 7.33
N SER A 127 15.34 15.38 8.54
CA SER A 127 16.55 15.05 9.28
C SER A 127 17.32 13.91 8.62
N ARG A 128 18.64 13.91 8.80
CA ARG A 128 19.52 12.85 8.30
C ARG A 128 19.12 11.50 8.96
N PRO A 129 19.00 10.41 8.19
CA PRO A 129 18.77 9.08 8.78
C PRO A 129 19.87 8.74 9.78
N THR A 130 19.50 8.11 10.91
CA THR A 130 20.44 7.54 11.88
C THR A 130 21.27 6.41 11.26
N GLY A 131 20.77 5.74 10.22
CA GLY A 131 21.54 4.76 9.48
C GLY A 131 20.75 4.06 8.37
N THR A 132 21.34 2.97 7.88
CA THR A 132 20.68 2.03 6.96
C THR A 132 20.48 0.70 7.68
N VAL A 133 19.34 0.05 7.44
CA VAL A 133 19.17 -1.38 7.73
C VAL A 133 19.06 -2.14 6.43
N THR A 134 19.50 -3.40 6.46
CA THR A 134 19.36 -4.30 5.32
C THR A 134 18.46 -5.45 5.77
N TRP A 135 17.24 -5.51 5.22
CA TRP A 135 16.34 -6.61 5.48
C TRP A 135 16.60 -7.76 4.52
N ASN A 136 16.78 -8.94 5.10
CA ASN A 136 16.88 -10.18 4.36
C ASN A 136 15.47 -10.77 4.19
N THR A 137 15.04 -10.97 2.94
CA THR A 137 13.72 -11.52 2.60
C THR A 137 13.84 -12.76 1.73
N VAL A 138 14.92 -13.54 1.85
CA VAL A 138 15.18 -14.73 1.01
C VAL A 138 14.04 -15.76 1.01
N GLY A 139 13.28 -15.87 2.09
CA GLY A 139 12.11 -16.78 2.16
C GLY A 139 10.86 -16.26 1.45
N PHE A 140 10.83 -14.98 1.06
CA PHE A 140 9.63 -14.37 0.45
C PHE A 140 9.27 -14.96 -0.93
N PRO A 141 10.21 -15.16 -1.88
CA PRO A 141 9.90 -15.79 -3.16
C PRO A 141 9.33 -17.21 -3.01
N ALA A 142 9.91 -18.03 -2.12
CA ALA A 142 9.42 -19.38 -1.87
C ALA A 142 7.99 -19.36 -1.32
N ALA A 143 7.71 -18.50 -0.34
CA ALA A 143 6.37 -18.37 0.22
C ALA A 143 5.33 -17.87 -0.81
N LEU A 144 5.73 -17.01 -1.76
CA LEU A 144 4.86 -16.60 -2.87
C LEU A 144 4.57 -17.76 -3.83
N ALA A 145 5.59 -18.57 -4.15
CA ALA A 145 5.42 -19.74 -5.00
C ALA A 145 4.52 -20.79 -4.33
N ASP A 146 4.66 -21.00 -3.02
CA ASP A 146 3.78 -21.88 -2.23
C ASP A 146 2.32 -21.42 -2.30
N LEU A 147 2.08 -20.12 -2.08
CA LEU A 147 0.74 -19.54 -2.19
C LEU A 147 0.17 -19.72 -3.60
N GLN A 148 0.98 -19.48 -4.64
CA GLN A 148 0.55 -19.66 -6.03
C GLN A 148 0.17 -21.11 -6.35
N ARG A 149 0.96 -22.08 -5.89
CA ARG A 149 0.66 -23.52 -6.01
C ARG A 149 -0.66 -23.85 -5.32
N TRP A 150 -0.84 -23.39 -4.08
CA TRP A 150 -2.10 -23.57 -3.36
C TRP A 150 -3.31 -23.06 -4.15
N TYR A 151 -3.24 -21.87 -4.75
CA TYR A 151 -4.32 -21.36 -5.59
C TYR A 151 -4.54 -22.17 -6.87
N ALA A 152 -3.47 -22.68 -7.50
CA ALA A 152 -3.58 -23.52 -8.68
C ALA A 152 -4.30 -24.84 -8.34
N ASP A 153 -3.92 -25.48 -7.23
CA ASP A 153 -4.56 -26.69 -6.72
C ASP A 153 -6.05 -26.45 -6.44
N ARG A 154 -6.40 -25.32 -5.83
CA ARG A 154 -7.81 -24.94 -5.58
C ARG A 154 -8.62 -24.77 -6.87
N ARG A 155 -8.05 -24.19 -7.92
CA ARG A 155 -8.71 -24.07 -9.22
C ARG A 155 -8.85 -25.42 -9.92
N ALA A 156 -7.89 -26.32 -9.71
CA ALA A 156 -7.92 -27.69 -10.23
C ALA A 156 -8.87 -28.61 -9.44
N GLY A 157 -9.57 -28.10 -8.42
CA GLY A 157 -10.52 -28.88 -7.63
C GLY A 157 -9.85 -29.83 -6.62
N VAL A 158 -8.56 -29.64 -6.31
CA VAL A 158 -7.87 -30.45 -5.31
C VAL A 158 -8.53 -30.22 -3.94
N PRO A 159 -8.95 -31.29 -3.24
CA PRO A 159 -9.51 -31.18 -1.90
C PRO A 159 -8.55 -30.47 -0.96
N LEU A 160 -9.08 -29.61 -0.08
CA LEU A 160 -8.26 -29.06 0.99
C LEU A 160 -7.83 -30.23 1.89
N PRO A 161 -6.53 -30.40 2.20
CA PRO A 161 -6.16 -31.26 3.30
C PRO A 161 -6.87 -30.74 4.57
N ASP A 162 -7.36 -31.64 5.42
CA ASP A 162 -7.89 -31.27 6.73
C ASP A 162 -6.84 -30.43 7.46
N GLY A 163 -7.09 -29.13 7.54
CA GLY A 163 -6.04 -28.14 7.72
C GLY A 163 -6.40 -27.18 8.83
N TYR A 164 -5.56 -27.15 9.85
CA TYR A 164 -5.57 -26.13 10.89
C TYR A 164 -5.52 -24.73 10.25
N VAL A 165 -6.59 -23.95 10.42
CA VAL A 165 -6.59 -22.51 10.13
C VAL A 165 -6.03 -21.83 11.38
N PRO A 166 -4.82 -21.23 11.33
CA PRO A 166 -4.29 -20.56 12.49
C PRO A 166 -5.19 -19.38 12.85
N THR A 167 -5.72 -19.39 14.07
CA THR A 167 -6.37 -18.21 14.66
C THR A 167 -5.29 -17.25 15.16
N TRP A 168 -5.13 -16.14 14.45
CA TRP A 168 -4.27 -15.04 14.90
C TRP A 168 -5.05 -14.09 15.79
N PRO A 169 -4.40 -13.40 16.74
CA PRO A 169 -5.01 -12.25 17.40
C PRO A 169 -5.51 -11.24 16.37
N THR A 170 -6.67 -10.64 16.64
CA THR A 170 -7.27 -9.63 15.76
C THR A 170 -6.26 -8.51 15.51
N PRO A 171 -5.98 -8.18 14.24
CA PRO A 171 -5.13 -7.05 13.90
C PRO A 171 -5.83 -5.74 14.29
N HIS A 172 -5.04 -4.69 14.50
CA HIS A 172 -5.53 -3.36 14.83
C HIS A 172 -5.31 -2.42 13.66
N LEU A 173 -6.41 -1.87 13.12
CA LEU A 173 -6.42 -0.77 12.17
C LEU A 173 -6.97 0.48 12.85
N HIS A 174 -6.23 1.58 12.76
CA HIS A 174 -6.77 2.93 12.96
C HIS A 174 -6.53 3.71 11.68
N ALA A 175 -7.58 4.30 11.12
CA ALA A 175 -7.50 5.06 9.88
C ALA A 175 -8.32 6.34 10.00
N ASP A 176 -7.67 7.47 9.73
CA ASP A 176 -8.31 8.76 9.54
C ASP A 176 -7.55 9.55 8.47
N ALA A 177 -8.00 10.76 8.13
CA ALA A 177 -7.35 11.64 7.14
C ALA A 177 -5.93 12.08 7.54
N SER A 178 -5.44 11.60 8.67
CA SER A 178 -4.35 12.17 9.42
C SER A 178 -3.23 11.13 9.62
N VAL A 179 -3.57 9.86 9.83
CA VAL A 179 -2.63 8.73 9.84
C VAL A 179 -3.41 7.43 9.65
N VAL A 180 -2.78 6.46 9.01
CA VAL A 180 -3.21 5.06 9.02
C VAL A 180 -2.19 4.25 9.80
N THR A 181 -2.65 3.48 10.78
CA THR A 181 -1.79 2.55 11.54
C THR A 181 -2.33 1.14 11.47
N LEU A 182 -1.46 0.19 11.14
CA LEU A 182 -1.74 -1.23 11.14
C LEU A 182 -0.78 -1.94 12.11
N SER A 183 -1.35 -2.79 12.96
CA SER A 183 -0.59 -3.66 13.85
C SER A 183 -1.13 -5.07 13.75
N ALA A 184 -0.26 -6.04 13.51
CA ALA A 184 -0.66 -7.44 13.37
C ALA A 184 0.41 -8.37 13.93
N ALA A 185 -0.03 -9.58 14.30
CA ALA A 185 0.88 -10.63 14.73
C ALA A 185 1.85 -11.00 13.60
N PRO A 186 3.08 -11.47 13.90
CA PRO A 186 4.05 -11.87 12.88
C PRO A 186 3.52 -12.86 11.84
N GLY A 187 2.68 -13.83 12.25
CA GLY A 187 2.07 -14.80 11.35
C GLY A 187 1.16 -14.14 10.32
N LEU A 188 0.28 -13.25 10.79
CA LEU A 188 -0.64 -12.51 9.95
C LEU A 188 0.09 -11.52 9.01
N LEU A 189 1.14 -10.84 9.48
CA LEU A 189 1.97 -10.00 8.59
C LEU A 189 2.62 -10.80 7.45
N ARG A 190 3.02 -12.05 7.68
CA ARG A 190 3.54 -12.92 6.60
C ARG A 190 2.45 -13.31 5.61
N GLN A 191 1.24 -13.60 6.09
CA GLN A 191 0.09 -13.87 5.24
C GLN A 191 -0.24 -12.65 4.37
N TRP A 192 -0.37 -11.46 4.97
CA TRP A 192 -0.54 -10.20 4.24
C TRP A 192 0.57 -9.97 3.22
N ALA A 193 1.82 -10.16 3.63
CA ALA A 193 2.97 -10.02 2.76
C ALA A 193 2.85 -10.87 1.48
N THR A 194 2.47 -12.14 1.61
CA THR A 194 2.29 -13.03 0.45
C THR A 194 1.05 -12.69 -0.38
N THR A 195 -0.06 -12.29 0.26
CA THR A 195 -1.28 -11.86 -0.43
C THR A 195 -1.02 -10.62 -1.27
N VAL A 196 -0.39 -9.60 -0.68
CA VAL A 196 0.00 -8.34 -1.36
C VAL A 196 1.09 -8.59 -2.41
N GLY A 197 2.08 -9.43 -2.10
CA GLY A 197 3.17 -9.77 -3.02
C GLY A 197 2.69 -10.48 -4.30
N ARG A 198 1.51 -11.10 -4.28
CA ARG A 198 0.86 -11.70 -5.44
C ARG A 198 0.18 -10.69 -6.37
N ALA A 199 0.18 -9.39 -6.03
CA ALA A 199 -0.39 -8.37 -6.89
C ALA A 199 0.04 -8.55 -8.37
N GLY A 200 -0.92 -8.36 -9.25
CA GLY A 200 -0.85 -8.63 -10.69
C GLY A 200 -1.21 -10.07 -11.09
N GLY A 201 -1.52 -10.96 -10.14
CA GLY A 201 -1.96 -12.33 -10.44
C GLY A 201 -3.41 -12.44 -10.94
N TRP A 202 -4.22 -11.41 -10.71
CA TRP A 202 -5.57 -11.25 -11.23
C TRP A 202 -5.86 -9.76 -11.43
N TRP A 203 -6.48 -9.40 -12.54
CA TRP A 203 -6.85 -8.01 -12.85
C TRP A 203 -8.34 -7.93 -13.09
N TYR A 204 -8.98 -6.92 -12.51
CA TYR A 204 -10.32 -6.49 -12.84
C TYR A 204 -10.24 -5.06 -13.37
N GLY A 205 -10.43 -4.90 -14.69
CA GLY A 205 -10.10 -3.66 -15.38
C GLY A 205 -8.62 -3.31 -15.19
N ASP A 206 -8.37 -2.12 -14.63
CA ASP A 206 -7.02 -1.59 -14.38
C ASP A 206 -6.48 -1.87 -12.98
N GLU A 207 -7.18 -2.65 -12.16
CA GLU A 207 -6.79 -2.88 -10.78
C GLU A 207 -6.59 -4.37 -10.48
N SER A 208 -5.52 -4.66 -9.75
CA SER A 208 -5.29 -5.95 -9.11
C SER A 208 -5.45 -5.72 -7.61
N CYS A 209 -6.64 -6.00 -7.10
CA CYS A 209 -6.95 -5.88 -5.69
C CYS A 209 -6.39 -7.07 -4.91
N THR A 210 -5.81 -6.78 -3.76
CA THR A 210 -5.45 -7.78 -2.76
C THR A 210 -6.11 -7.34 -1.46
N GLU A 211 -6.86 -8.25 -0.85
CA GLU A 211 -7.64 -8.01 0.36
C GLU A 211 -6.97 -8.79 1.51
N PRO A 212 -5.78 -8.37 1.97
CA PRO A 212 -5.02 -9.09 2.98
C PRO A 212 -5.76 -9.23 4.31
N ASP A 213 -6.69 -8.31 4.62
CA ASP A 213 -7.42 -8.30 5.87
C ASP A 213 -8.89 -7.93 5.70
N TRP A 214 -9.61 -8.76 4.94
CA TRP A 214 -11.07 -8.65 4.72
C TRP A 214 -11.86 -8.50 6.04
N GLY A 215 -11.28 -8.87 7.20
CA GLY A 215 -11.88 -8.70 8.52
C GLY A 215 -11.74 -7.31 9.17
N VAL A 216 -10.77 -6.48 8.77
CA VAL A 216 -10.60 -5.12 9.34
C VAL A 216 -10.67 -3.99 8.31
N GLY A 217 -10.85 -4.32 7.03
CA GLY A 217 -10.99 -3.33 5.96
C GLY A 217 -9.65 -2.72 5.57
N PHE A 218 -8.63 -3.54 5.30
CA PHE A 218 -7.37 -3.09 4.72
C PHE A 218 -7.06 -3.83 3.42
N ASP A 219 -6.95 -3.05 2.34
CA ASP A 219 -6.71 -3.52 0.99
C ASP A 219 -5.47 -2.88 0.37
N VAL A 220 -4.81 -3.61 -0.52
CA VAL A 220 -3.72 -3.10 -1.34
C VAL A 220 -4.03 -3.32 -2.81
N HIS A 221 -4.03 -2.24 -3.58
CA HIS A 221 -4.36 -2.25 -5.00
C HIS A 221 -3.11 -1.97 -5.82
N ALA A 222 -2.75 -2.87 -6.73
CA ALA A 222 -1.88 -2.52 -7.84
C ALA A 222 -2.73 -1.91 -8.96
N VAL A 223 -2.41 -0.70 -9.36
CA VAL A 223 -3.18 0.09 -10.33
C VAL A 223 -2.36 0.26 -11.61
N ARG A 224 -2.90 -0.13 -12.75
CA ARG A 224 -2.29 0.18 -14.05
C ARG A 224 -2.30 1.68 -14.28
N HIS A 225 -1.23 2.17 -14.91
CA HIS A 225 -1.07 3.60 -15.18
C HIS A 225 -1.19 4.47 -13.91
N PHE A 226 -0.83 3.93 -12.74
CA PHE A 226 -0.95 4.56 -11.43
C PHE A 226 -0.56 6.05 -11.43
N HIS A 227 0.64 6.38 -11.93
CA HIS A 227 1.13 7.76 -11.97
C HIS A 227 0.29 8.70 -12.85
N ARG A 228 -0.29 8.18 -13.93
CA ARG A 228 -1.20 8.94 -14.80
C ARG A 228 -2.53 9.17 -14.10
N ARG A 229 -3.12 8.14 -13.47
CA ARG A 229 -4.36 8.27 -12.68
C ARG A 229 -4.20 9.26 -11.53
N VAL A 230 -3.11 9.18 -10.76
CA VAL A 230 -2.76 10.17 -9.73
C VAL A 230 -2.68 11.60 -10.30
N SER A 231 -2.03 11.76 -11.47
CA SER A 231 -1.88 13.07 -12.10
C SER A 231 -3.22 13.65 -12.56
N ALA A 232 -4.10 12.80 -13.11
CA ALA A 232 -5.45 13.17 -13.51
C ALA A 232 -6.30 13.54 -12.28
N ALA A 233 -6.33 12.70 -11.24
CA ALA A 233 -7.04 12.95 -9.98
C ALA A 233 -6.62 14.26 -9.31
N ARG A 234 -5.31 14.49 -9.18
CA ARG A 234 -4.77 15.73 -8.62
C ARG A 234 -5.23 16.97 -9.41
N ARG A 235 -5.19 16.90 -10.74
CA ARG A 235 -5.58 18.02 -11.60
C ARG A 235 -7.09 18.23 -11.59
N ALA A 236 -7.87 17.17 -11.66
CA ALA A 236 -9.33 17.23 -11.58
C ALA A 236 -9.78 17.88 -10.27
N ARG A 237 -9.19 17.47 -9.14
CA ARG A 237 -9.43 18.10 -7.85
C ARG A 237 -9.10 19.59 -7.87
N ALA A 238 -7.93 19.98 -8.36
CA ALA A 238 -7.54 21.39 -8.41
C ALA A 238 -8.50 22.24 -9.25
N GLU A 239 -8.96 21.71 -10.40
CA GLU A 239 -9.91 22.39 -11.29
C GLU A 239 -11.30 22.51 -10.65
N VAL A 240 -11.81 21.45 -10.03
CA VAL A 240 -13.11 21.47 -9.33
C VAL A 240 -13.08 22.46 -8.16
N LEU A 241 -12.01 22.45 -7.36
CA LEU A 241 -11.87 23.37 -6.21
C LEU A 241 -11.73 24.84 -6.65
N ALA A 242 -11.28 25.10 -7.87
CA ALA A 242 -11.18 26.45 -8.43
C ALA A 242 -12.45 26.90 -9.18
N ALA A 243 -13.40 25.99 -9.41
CA ALA A 243 -14.60 26.28 -10.19
C ALA A 243 -15.60 27.16 -9.40
N PRO A 244 -16.26 28.12 -10.06
CA PRO A 244 -17.39 28.84 -9.46
C PRO A 244 -18.50 27.86 -9.04
N GLY A 245 -19.17 28.15 -7.92
CA GLY A 245 -20.26 27.31 -7.43
C GLY A 245 -19.80 25.94 -6.88
N LEU A 246 -18.60 25.90 -6.28
CA LEU A 246 -18.13 24.74 -5.53
C LEU A 246 -19.14 24.41 -4.40
N PRO A 247 -19.62 23.16 -4.30
CA PRO A 247 -20.49 22.76 -3.19
C PRO A 247 -19.76 22.88 -1.86
N THR A 248 -20.52 23.13 -0.79
CA THR A 248 -19.96 23.12 0.57
C THR A 248 -19.87 21.70 1.14
N GLU A 249 -20.68 20.77 0.64
CA GLU A 249 -20.71 19.37 1.06
C GLU A 249 -19.51 18.60 0.50
N PRO A 250 -18.67 17.99 1.35
CA PRO A 250 -17.49 17.25 0.91
C PRO A 250 -17.79 16.10 -0.05
N ASP A 251 -18.95 15.46 0.09
CA ASP A 251 -19.36 14.32 -0.74
C ASP A 251 -19.73 14.76 -2.16
N LEU A 252 -20.40 15.92 -2.30
CA LEU A 252 -20.68 16.50 -3.62
C LEU A 252 -19.40 16.99 -4.30
N VAL A 253 -18.44 17.50 -3.54
CA VAL A 253 -17.11 17.82 -4.07
C VAL A 253 -16.42 16.55 -4.57
N ALA A 254 -16.44 15.46 -3.78
CA ALA A 254 -15.85 14.18 -4.17
C ALA A 254 -16.48 13.61 -5.45
N GLU A 255 -17.81 13.65 -5.55
CA GLU A 255 -18.55 13.22 -6.72
C GLU A 255 -18.17 14.03 -7.96
N ARG A 256 -18.14 15.37 -7.86
CA ARG A 256 -17.71 16.24 -8.97
C ARG A 256 -16.28 15.97 -9.40
N VAL A 257 -15.36 15.72 -8.45
CA VAL A 257 -13.98 15.36 -8.78
C VAL A 257 -13.93 14.04 -9.54
N ARG A 258 -14.60 12.99 -9.05
CA ARG A 258 -14.64 11.68 -9.73
C ARG A 258 -15.15 11.80 -11.16
N ALA A 259 -16.26 12.54 -11.36
CA ALA A 259 -16.81 12.77 -12.70
C ALA A 259 -15.83 13.55 -13.61
N HIS A 260 -15.06 14.49 -13.05
CA HIS A 260 -14.13 15.32 -13.80
C HIS A 260 -12.78 14.66 -14.10
N ILE A 261 -12.44 13.55 -13.42
CA ILE A 261 -11.19 12.80 -13.67
C ILE A 261 -11.13 12.29 -15.11
N GLU A 262 -12.21 11.70 -15.60
CA GLU A 262 -12.28 11.18 -16.96
C GLU A 262 -12.11 12.29 -18.01
N VAL A 263 -12.73 13.45 -17.76
CA VAL A 263 -12.56 14.64 -18.61
C VAL A 263 -11.09 15.08 -18.65
N VAL A 264 -10.41 15.10 -17.50
CA VAL A 264 -8.98 15.45 -17.43
C VAL A 264 -8.09 14.40 -18.08
N ALA A 265 -8.38 13.12 -17.89
CA ALA A 265 -7.65 12.01 -18.48
C ALA A 265 -7.71 12.04 -20.02
N ALA A 266 -8.90 12.33 -20.58
CA ALA A 266 -9.13 12.41 -22.02
C ALA A 266 -8.36 13.55 -22.73
N ARG A 267 -7.92 14.60 -22.02
CA ARG A 267 -7.15 15.72 -22.62
C ARG A 267 -5.74 15.33 -23.05
N ARG A 268 -5.20 14.25 -22.49
CA ARG A 268 -3.90 13.69 -22.87
C ARG A 268 -4.10 12.21 -23.10
N PRO A 269 -4.68 11.82 -24.25
CA PRO A 269 -4.88 10.44 -24.53
C PRO A 269 -3.52 9.74 -24.59
N GLY A 270 -3.43 8.62 -23.87
CA GLY A 270 -2.24 7.78 -23.84
C GLY A 270 -2.48 6.55 -24.71
N PRO A 271 -1.43 5.82 -25.09
CA PRO A 271 -1.56 4.60 -25.92
C PRO A 271 -2.37 3.45 -25.27
N TRP A 272 -2.99 3.68 -24.10
CA TRP A 272 -3.64 2.68 -23.27
C TRP A 272 -4.93 3.22 -22.60
N ASP A 273 -5.56 4.25 -23.16
CA ASP A 273 -6.93 4.58 -22.78
C ASP A 273 -7.82 3.38 -23.07
N PHE A 274 -8.71 3.04 -22.13
CA PHE A 274 -9.66 1.94 -22.29
C PHE A 274 -10.35 2.09 -23.65
N ALA A 275 -10.13 1.14 -24.56
CA ALA A 275 -11.09 0.96 -25.62
C ALA A 275 -12.43 0.71 -24.93
N PRO A 276 -13.49 1.50 -25.21
CA PRO A 276 -14.81 1.17 -24.70
C PRO A 276 -15.11 -0.28 -25.13
N PRO A 277 -15.77 -1.09 -24.27
CA PRO A 277 -16.18 -2.43 -24.68
C PRO A 277 -16.94 -2.32 -26.00
N PRO A 278 -16.72 -3.24 -26.96
CA PRO A 278 -17.47 -3.23 -28.20
C PRO A 278 -18.96 -3.20 -27.85
N ARG A 279 -19.71 -2.28 -28.49
CA ARG A 279 -21.16 -2.26 -28.33
C ARG A 279 -21.69 -3.63 -28.78
N PRO A 280 -22.64 -4.24 -28.05
CA PRO A 280 -23.35 -5.38 -28.57
C PRO A 280 -24.07 -4.94 -29.85
N ASP A 281 -23.81 -5.66 -30.94
CA ASP A 281 -24.57 -5.58 -32.18
C ASP A 281 -26.02 -6.04 -31.95
#